data_AF-A0A846CWP1-F1
#
_entry.id   AF-A0A846CWP1-F1
#
_cell.length_a   1.000
_cell.length_b   1.000
_cell.length_c   1.000
_cell.angle_alpha   90.00
_cell.angle_beta   90.00
_cell.angle_gamma   90.00
#
_symmetry.space_group_name_H-M   'P 1'
#
loop_
_entity.id
_entity.type
_entity.pdbx_description
1 polymer ?
#
loop_
_entity_poly.entity_id
_entity_poly.type
_entity_poly.pdbx_seq_one_letter_code
_entity_poly.pdbx_strand_id
1 'polypeptide(L)'
;MSDLKVQPKNGKIKVMVAKDGDLITDSILCDPKIEDSNLVADVDNDLLKMVVMSRYDNGKPVVGFVKGFGFKKGAIAESIAHDSHNIIAIG
;
A
#
# COMPACT_ATOMS: atom_id res chain seq x y z
N MET A 1 3.74 13.93 -4.82
CA MET A 1 3.25 12.79 -5.63
C MET A 1 4.38 11.93 -6.19
N SER A 2 5.55 12.50 -6.54
CA SER A 2 6.71 11.73 -6.99
C SER A 2 7.18 10.67 -6.01
N ASP A 3 7.12 10.96 -4.70
CA ASP A 3 7.63 10.05 -3.66
C ASP A 3 6.79 8.80 -3.47
N LEU A 4 5.57 8.78 -4.01
CA LEU A 4 4.66 7.63 -3.96
C LEU A 4 4.66 6.81 -5.26
N LYS A 5 5.53 7.16 -6.22
CA LYS A 5 5.66 6.42 -7.46
C LYS A 5 6.42 5.12 -7.22
N VAL A 6 5.91 4.03 -7.78
CA VAL A 6 6.54 2.72 -7.76
C VAL A 6 6.78 2.31 -9.20
N GLN A 7 8.05 2.14 -9.57
CA GLN A 7 8.38 1.73 -10.93
C GLN A 7 7.96 0.27 -11.15
N PRO A 8 7.28 -0.04 -12.27
CA PRO A 8 6.93 -1.40 -12.61
C PRO A 8 8.18 -2.25 -12.81
N LYS A 9 8.16 -3.46 -12.28
CA LYS A 9 9.09 -4.54 -12.65
C LYS A 9 8.31 -5.58 -13.44
N ASN A 10 8.99 -6.32 -14.31
CA ASN A 10 8.34 -7.38 -15.07
C ASN A 10 7.74 -8.44 -14.14
N GLY A 11 6.48 -8.81 -14.38
CA GLY A 11 5.77 -9.88 -13.67
C GLY A 11 4.81 -9.38 -12.59
N LYS A 12 4.46 -10.30 -11.69
CA LYS A 12 3.49 -10.08 -10.61
C LYS A 12 4.12 -9.34 -9.44
N ILE A 13 3.30 -8.61 -8.70
CA ILE A 13 3.70 -7.94 -7.46
C ILE A 13 3.23 -8.73 -6.24
N LYS A 14 4.00 -8.65 -5.15
CA LYS A 14 3.60 -9.21 -3.86
C LYS A 14 2.70 -8.22 -3.13
N VAL A 15 1.54 -8.68 -2.71
CA VAL A 15 0.49 -7.88 -2.07
C VAL A 15 0.14 -8.49 -0.72
N MET A 16 0.02 -7.64 0.30
CA MET A 16 -0.47 -8.04 1.61
C MET A 16 -1.98 -8.18 1.57
N VAL A 17 -2.53 -9.25 2.12
CA VAL A 17 -3.98 -9.43 2.26
C VAL A 17 -4.32 -9.23 3.73
N ALA A 18 -4.95 -8.10 4.02
CA ALA A 18 -5.59 -7.83 5.28
C ALA A 18 -6.95 -8.55 5.33
N LYS A 19 -7.25 -9.15 6.47
CA LYS A 19 -8.53 -9.81 6.75
C LYS A 19 -9.14 -9.11 7.95
N ASP A 20 -10.42 -8.75 7.83
CA ASP A 20 -11.11 -8.04 8.89
C ASP A 20 -11.14 -8.88 10.18
N GLY A 21 -10.72 -8.27 11.29
CA GLY A 21 -10.62 -8.93 12.61
C GLY A 21 -9.40 -9.83 12.82
N ASP A 22 -8.54 -10.05 11.82
CA ASP A 22 -7.36 -10.92 11.94
C ASP A 22 -6.07 -10.13 12.14
N LEU A 23 -5.23 -10.62 13.06
CA LEU A 23 -3.86 -10.11 13.25
C LEU A 23 -2.90 -10.60 12.15
N ILE A 24 -3.17 -11.78 11.59
CA ILE A 24 -2.30 -12.43 10.61
C ILE A 24 -2.72 -12.01 9.20
N THR A 25 -1.75 -11.48 8.44
CA THR A 25 -1.94 -11.16 7.03
C THR A 25 -1.42 -12.30 6.15
N ASP A 26 -2.09 -12.51 5.02
CA ASP A 26 -1.55 -13.38 3.97
C ASP A 26 -0.73 -12.56 2.97
N SER A 27 -0.04 -13.25 2.06
CA SER A 27 0.58 -12.62 0.91
C SER A 27 0.24 -13.36 -0.37
N ILE A 28 -0.13 -12.60 -1.41
CA ILE A 28 -0.43 -13.14 -2.74
C ILE A 28 0.42 -12.46 -3.81
N LEU A 29 0.56 -13.12 -4.96
CA LEU A 29 1.10 -12.53 -6.17
C LEU A 29 -0.05 -12.14 -7.10
N CYS A 30 -0.17 -10.87 -7.45
CA CYS A 30 -1.19 -10.40 -8.38
C CYS A 30 -0.58 -9.61 -9.54
N ASP A 31 -1.35 -9.52 -10.62
CA ASP A 31 -1.03 -8.65 -11.73
C ASP A 31 -1.25 -7.19 -11.31
N PRO A 32 -0.26 -6.31 -11.49
CA PRO A 32 -0.40 -4.92 -11.10
C PRO A 32 -1.17 -4.11 -12.15
N LYS A 33 -1.84 -3.05 -11.72
CA LYS A 33 -2.31 -2.00 -12.63
C LYS A 33 -1.21 -0.96 -12.83
N ILE A 34 -0.90 -0.67 -14.09
CA ILE A 34 0.17 0.23 -14.50
C ILE A 34 -0.42 1.38 -15.30
N GLU A 35 -0.13 2.61 -14.87
CA GLU A 35 -0.49 3.84 -15.58
C GLU A 35 0.75 4.75 -15.58
N ASP A 36 1.09 5.33 -16.74
CA ASP A 36 2.24 6.24 -16.92
C ASP A 36 3.56 5.73 -16.30
N SER A 37 3.90 4.46 -16.57
CA SER A 37 5.10 3.79 -16.04
C SER A 37 5.18 3.79 -14.50
N ASN A 38 4.03 3.76 -13.83
CA ASN A 38 3.91 3.72 -12.38
C ASN A 38 2.85 2.70 -11.96
N LEU A 39 3.14 1.94 -10.92
CA LEU A 39 2.13 1.08 -10.31
C LEU A 39 1.10 1.95 -9.57
N VAL A 40 -0.18 1.73 -9.87
CA VAL A 40 -1.31 2.47 -9.30
C VAL A 40 -2.25 1.54 -8.56
N ALA A 41 -3.11 2.12 -7.72
CA ALA A 41 -4.18 1.36 -7.10
C ALA A 41 -5.17 0.86 -8.18
N ASP A 42 -5.66 -0.35 -8.00
CA ASP A 42 -6.75 -0.95 -8.76
C ASP A 42 -7.93 -1.19 -7.80
N VAL A 43 -8.78 -0.17 -7.69
CA VAL A 43 -9.92 -0.18 -6.78
C VAL A 43 -10.94 -1.25 -7.15
N ASP A 44 -11.02 -1.68 -8.42
CA ASP A 44 -11.95 -2.72 -8.87
C ASP A 44 -11.52 -4.09 -8.35
N ASN A 45 -10.22 -4.33 -8.28
CA ASN A 45 -9.63 -5.56 -7.75
C ASN A 45 -9.24 -5.48 -6.26
N ASP A 46 -9.60 -4.37 -5.58
CA ASP A 46 -9.24 -4.08 -4.18
C ASP A 46 -7.73 -4.18 -3.95
N LEU A 47 -6.97 -3.50 -4.80
CA LEU A 47 -5.52 -3.41 -4.73
C LEU A 47 -5.16 -1.95 -4.47
N LEU A 48 -4.99 -1.59 -3.20
CA LEU A 48 -4.71 -0.22 -2.77
C LEU A 48 -3.23 -0.02 -2.51
N LYS A 49 -2.76 1.23 -2.58
CA LYS A 49 -1.41 1.55 -2.09
C LYS A 49 -1.43 1.59 -0.58
N MET A 50 -0.35 1.08 0.00
CA MET A 50 -0.04 1.25 1.41
C MET A 50 1.30 1.97 1.50
N VAL A 51 1.35 3.02 2.30
CA VAL A 51 2.55 3.83 2.50
C VAL A 51 2.94 3.75 3.96
N VAL A 52 4.23 3.55 4.23
CA VAL A 52 4.81 3.69 5.55
C VAL A 52 5.93 4.71 5.48
N MET A 53 5.86 5.75 6.30
CA MET A 53 6.85 6.82 6.36
C MET A 53 7.35 6.99 7.80
N SER A 54 8.68 7.06 7.96
CA SER A 54 9.26 7.44 9.24
C SER A 54 8.78 8.84 9.62
N ARG A 55 8.30 8.98 10.85
CA ARG A 55 7.96 10.31 11.41
C ARG A 55 9.11 10.95 12.18
N TYR A 56 10.21 10.22 12.35
CA TYR A 56 11.35 10.62 13.18
C TYR A 56 12.51 11.17 12.35
N ASP A 57 12.49 10.91 11.05
CA ASP A 57 13.47 11.39 10.08
C ASP A 57 12.77 11.80 8.77
N ASN A 58 13.52 12.46 7.88
CA ASN A 58 13.03 12.90 6.57
C ASN A 58 13.30 11.85 5.47
N GLY A 59 13.28 10.57 5.82
CA GLY A 59 13.44 9.47 4.89
C GLY A 59 12.32 9.41 3.85
N LYS A 60 12.61 8.75 2.73
CA LYS A 60 11.59 8.53 1.69
C LYS A 60 10.54 7.52 2.19
N PRO A 61 9.26 7.73 1.85
CA PRO A 61 8.22 6.77 2.17
C PRO A 61 8.49 5.43 1.48
N VAL A 62 8.15 4.34 2.17
CA VAL A 62 8.11 2.99 1.61
C VAL A 62 6.69 2.74 1.12
N VAL A 63 6.56 2.32 -0.14
CA VAL A 63 5.26 2.07 -0.77
C VAL A 63 5.13 0.58 -1.08
N GLY A 64 4.02 0.01 -0.64
CA GLY A 64 3.59 -1.35 -0.94
C GLY A 64 2.14 -1.37 -1.40
N PHE A 65 1.59 -2.58 -1.50
CA PHE A 65 0.22 -2.80 -1.92
C PHE A 65 -0.50 -3.71 -0.94
N VAL A 66 -1.77 -3.41 -0.71
CA VAL A 66 -2.64 -4.13 0.23
C VAL A 66 -4.00 -4.39 -0.39
N LYS A 67 -4.61 -5.50 0.03
CA LYS A 67 -5.96 -5.92 -0.32
C LYS A 67 -6.75 -6.21 0.95
N GLY A 68 -8.07 -6.05 0.92
CA GLY A 68 -8.99 -6.33 2.01
C GLY A 68 -9.70 -5.09 2.59
N PHE A 69 -9.44 -3.89 2.06
CA PHE A 69 -10.00 -2.64 2.59
C PHE A 69 -11.24 -2.17 1.82
N GLY A 70 -11.36 -2.51 0.54
CA GLY A 70 -12.54 -2.23 -0.28
C GLY A 70 -12.78 -0.76 -0.61
N PHE A 71 -11.79 0.13 -0.38
CA PHE A 71 -11.95 1.54 -0.68
C PHE A 71 -12.10 1.77 -2.18
N LYS A 72 -13.13 2.53 -2.55
CA LYS A 72 -13.36 2.98 -3.94
C LYS A 72 -12.93 4.42 -4.17
N LYS A 73 -12.85 5.22 -3.11
CA LYS A 73 -12.40 6.63 -3.11
C LYS A 73 -11.85 6.99 -1.72
N GLY A 74 -10.92 7.94 -1.70
CA GLY A 74 -10.32 8.44 -0.45
C GLY A 74 -9.20 7.54 0.07
N ALA A 75 -8.67 7.91 1.23
CA ALA A 75 -7.60 7.20 1.92
C ALA A 75 -7.77 7.38 3.43
N ILE A 76 -7.19 6.47 4.21
CA ILE A 76 -7.01 6.60 5.65
C ILE A 76 -5.52 6.78 5.97
N ALA A 77 -5.21 7.56 7.00
CA ALA A 77 -3.84 7.68 7.51
C ALA A 77 -3.86 7.77 9.03
N GLU A 78 -2.89 7.13 9.68
CA GLU A 78 -2.72 7.17 11.12
C GLU A 78 -1.23 7.23 11.50
N SER A 79 -0.96 7.68 12.72
CA SER A 79 0.38 7.74 13.32
C SER A 79 0.55 6.78 14.49
N ILE A 80 -0.47 5.97 14.78
CA ILE A 80 -0.49 4.99 15.88
C ILE A 80 -0.30 3.58 15.27
N ALA A 81 0.81 3.40 14.54
CA ALA A 81 1.18 2.13 13.93
C ALA A 81 2.11 1.33 14.86
N HIS A 82 1.54 0.52 15.75
CA HIS A 82 2.32 -0.19 16.75
C HIS A 82 3.40 -1.13 16.14
N ASP A 83 4.61 -1.20 16.67
CA ASP A 83 5.18 -0.41 17.79
C ASP A 83 6.07 0.76 17.34
N SER A 84 6.26 0.91 16.02
CA SER A 84 7.14 1.98 15.49
C SER A 84 6.52 3.37 15.56
N HIS A 85 5.19 3.44 15.48
CA HIS A 85 4.38 4.66 15.36
C HIS A 85 4.79 5.52 14.16
N ASN A 86 5.27 4.89 13.10
CA ASN A 86 5.43 5.54 11.81
C ASN A 86 4.07 5.97 11.26
N ILE A 87 4.09 6.91 10.31
CA ILE A 87 2.86 7.28 9.60
C ILE A 87 2.57 6.16 8.60
N ILE A 88 1.38 5.59 8.69
CA ILE A 88 0.85 4.64 7.72
C ILE A 88 -0.35 5.26 7.01
N ALA A 89 -0.45 5.07 5.70
CA ALA A 89 -1.61 5.49 4.92
C ALA A 89 -2.01 4.42 3.91
N ILE A 90 -3.32 4.26 3.67
CA ILE A 90 -3.88 3.31 2.71
C ILE A 90 -4.95 4.00 1.85
N GLY A 91 -4.85 3.84 0.53
CA GLY A 91 -5.81 4.34 -0.46
C GLY A 91 -5.27 4.40 -1.88
#